data_AF-A0A519YQ82-F1
#
_entry.id   AF-A0A519YQ82-F1
#
_cell.length_a   1.000
_cell.length_b   1.000
_cell.length_c   1.000
_cell.angle_alpha   90.00
_cell.angle_beta   90.00
_cell.angle_gamma   90.00
#
_symmetry.space_group_name_H-M   'P 1'
#
loop_
_entity.id
_entity.type
_entity.pdbx_description
1 polymer ?
#
loop_
_entity_poly.entity_id
_entity_poly.type
_entity_poly.pdbx_seq_one_letter_code
_entity_poly.pdbx_strand_id
1 'polypeptide(L)'
;ALVFLVISCPCALVVSIPLGYFGGIGLASRNGILFKGGNYLDVMTQINTVVMDKTGTLTKGVFKVQQVVPGGVEKDELLKIASAIEQHSTHPIAKAVTEYAASTSNNTKAEGVEEIAGHGLKGKVEGKDVFAGNLKLLKKFDIDYPKELEQEADTIVVIAINNQYAGYITIADEIKADAERAIQEMHKLNIQTVMLSGDKQSVVDKVAKSIGIDKAFGDLLPEGKVEKVQQLKNEGKRIAFAGDGVNDAPVVALADAGIAMGGLGSDATIETADIVIQNDQPAKIVLAIKIGKITRNIVWQNIILAMVVKVTVLILGAGGIATLWEAVIADVGVAILAILNAVRIQKMHV
;
A
#
# COMPACT_ATOMS: atom_id res chain seq x y z
N ALA A 1 26.34 -1.29 -51.08
CA ALA A 1 26.75 -1.78 -49.74
C ALA A 1 26.82 -0.64 -48.70
N LEU A 2 27.72 0.35 -48.86
CA LEU A 2 27.88 1.44 -47.88
C LEU A 2 26.60 2.26 -47.63
N VAL A 3 25.89 2.67 -48.70
CA VAL A 3 24.62 3.39 -48.60
C VAL A 3 23.57 2.60 -47.81
N PHE A 4 23.48 1.29 -48.05
CA PHE A 4 22.54 0.41 -47.34
C PHE A 4 22.84 0.33 -45.84
N LEU A 5 24.12 0.31 -45.47
CA LEU A 5 24.57 0.28 -44.07
C LEU A 5 24.20 1.59 -43.35
N VAL A 6 24.37 2.74 -44.01
CA VAL A 6 23.96 4.05 -43.46
C VAL A 6 22.43 4.12 -43.28
N ILE A 7 21.67 3.67 -44.27
CA ILE A 7 20.19 3.64 -44.21
C ILE A 7 19.69 2.72 -43.10
N SER A 8 20.43 1.66 -42.74
CA SER A 8 20.02 0.71 -41.71
C SER A 8 19.99 1.28 -40.29
N CYS A 9 20.66 2.41 -40.02
CA CYS A 9 20.77 2.97 -38.67
C CYS A 9 19.41 3.44 -38.13
N PRO A 10 18.88 2.88 -37.02
CA PRO A 10 17.54 3.19 -36.53
C PRO A 10 17.52 4.43 -35.62
N CYS A 11 17.95 5.59 -36.12
CA CYS A 11 18.07 6.83 -35.35
C CYS A 11 16.77 7.22 -34.61
N ALA A 12 15.62 7.09 -35.28
CA ALA A 12 14.32 7.40 -34.69
C ALA A 12 13.95 6.48 -33.51
N LEU A 13 14.33 5.21 -33.58
CA LEU A 13 14.08 4.23 -32.52
C LEU A 13 14.89 4.58 -31.25
N VAL A 14 16.17 4.88 -31.44
CA VAL A 14 17.12 5.18 -30.35
C VAL A 14 16.67 6.39 -29.53
N VAL A 15 16.12 7.42 -30.19
CA VAL A 15 15.69 8.66 -29.51
C VAL A 15 14.27 8.52 -28.94
N SER A 16 13.36 7.85 -29.63
CA SER A 16 11.95 7.84 -29.26
C SER A 16 11.62 6.99 -28.03
N ILE A 17 12.36 5.90 -27.81
CA ILE A 17 12.10 4.98 -26.68
C ILE A 17 12.38 5.66 -25.33
N PRO A 18 13.58 6.23 -25.07
CA PRO A 18 13.84 6.94 -23.80
C PRO A 18 12.86 8.08 -23.55
N LEU A 19 12.49 8.82 -24.60
CA LEU A 19 11.53 9.91 -24.48
C LEU A 19 10.13 9.42 -24.10
N GLY A 20 9.70 8.26 -24.61
CA GLY A 20 8.46 7.61 -24.20
C GLY A 20 8.44 7.25 -22.71
N TYR A 21 9.52 6.67 -22.19
CA TYR A 21 9.64 6.37 -20.76
C TYR A 21 9.71 7.64 -19.91
N PHE A 22 10.46 8.66 -20.32
CA PHE A 22 10.46 9.96 -19.61
C PHE A 22 9.08 10.61 -19.61
N GLY A 23 8.32 10.48 -20.70
CA GLY A 23 6.91 10.87 -20.76
C GLY A 23 6.06 10.11 -19.73
N GLY A 24 6.25 8.80 -19.62
CA GLY A 24 5.57 7.95 -18.63
C GLY A 24 5.90 8.31 -17.18
N ILE A 25 7.19 8.49 -16.86
CA ILE A 25 7.66 8.93 -15.55
C ILE A 25 7.09 10.31 -15.22
N GLY A 26 7.10 11.24 -16.18
CA GLY A 26 6.51 12.57 -15.99
C GLY A 26 5.00 12.53 -15.72
N LEU A 27 4.26 11.67 -16.43
CA LEU A 27 2.83 11.46 -16.20
C LEU A 27 2.56 10.85 -14.82
N ALA A 28 3.36 9.86 -14.41
CA ALA A 28 3.28 9.26 -13.08
C ALA A 28 3.57 10.29 -11.98
N SER A 29 4.64 11.07 -12.15
CA SER A 29 5.07 12.07 -11.16
C SER A 29 4.00 13.15 -10.96
N ARG A 30 3.36 13.62 -12.03
CA ARG A 30 2.21 14.55 -11.95
C ARG A 30 1.02 13.99 -11.17
N ASN A 31 0.92 12.67 -11.08
CA ASN A 31 -0.12 11.96 -10.36
C ASN A 31 0.33 11.50 -8.96
N GLY A 32 1.49 11.97 -8.47
CA GLY A 32 2.02 11.62 -7.14
C GLY A 32 2.66 10.23 -7.08
N ILE A 33 3.10 9.69 -8.22
CA ILE A 33 3.76 8.38 -8.33
C ILE A 33 5.17 8.59 -8.90
N LEU A 34 6.19 8.30 -8.11
CA LEU A 34 7.59 8.42 -8.52
C LEU A 34 8.12 7.04 -8.93
N PHE A 35 8.52 6.90 -10.19
CA PHE A 35 9.27 5.75 -10.67
C PHE A 35 10.77 6.09 -10.63
N LYS A 36 11.59 5.27 -9.97
CA LYS A 36 13.06 5.47 -9.95
C LYS A 36 13.74 5.07 -11.26
N GLY A 37 13.07 4.28 -12.10
CA GLY A 37 13.59 3.80 -13.38
C GLY A 37 12.50 3.52 -14.40
N GLY A 38 12.83 3.67 -15.68
CA GLY A 38 11.89 3.42 -16.78
C GLY A 38 11.56 1.94 -16.96
N ASN A 39 12.46 1.04 -16.58
CA ASN A 39 12.24 -0.42 -16.59
C ASN A 39 11.05 -0.83 -15.72
N TYR A 40 10.81 -0.15 -14.60
CA TYR A 40 9.71 -0.48 -13.70
C TYR A 40 8.33 -0.14 -14.30
N LEU A 41 8.25 0.80 -15.26
CA LEU A 41 7.00 1.02 -16.01
C LEU A 41 6.60 -0.24 -16.79
N ASP A 42 7.56 -0.95 -17.38
CA ASP A 42 7.30 -2.20 -18.09
C ASP A 42 6.99 -3.35 -17.14
N VAL A 43 7.73 -3.47 -16.03
CA VAL A 43 7.47 -4.48 -15.01
C VAL A 43 6.03 -4.36 -14.51
N MET A 44 5.57 -3.14 -14.23
CA MET A 44 4.19 -2.87 -13.80
C MET A 44 3.13 -3.32 -14.80
N THR A 45 3.46 -3.46 -16.10
CA THR A 45 2.52 -4.01 -17.09
C THR A 45 2.37 -5.52 -17.04
N GLN A 46 3.34 -6.22 -16.44
CA GLN A 46 3.40 -7.68 -16.36
C GLN A 46 2.91 -8.22 -15.01
N ILE A 47 2.71 -7.34 -14.03
CA ILE A 47 2.22 -7.70 -12.70
C ILE A 47 0.84 -8.36 -12.83
N ASN A 48 0.72 -9.52 -12.19
CA ASN A 48 -0.52 -10.28 -12.10
C ASN A 48 -0.98 -10.49 -10.64
N THR A 49 -0.11 -10.18 -9.68
CA THR A 49 -0.40 -10.29 -8.24
C THR A 49 0.12 -9.05 -7.52
N VAL A 50 -0.74 -8.39 -6.75
CA VAL A 50 -0.37 -7.29 -5.87
C VAL A 50 -0.45 -7.76 -4.44
N VAL A 51 0.69 -7.77 -3.76
CA VAL A 51 0.82 -8.09 -2.34
C VAL A 51 0.90 -6.77 -1.59
N MET A 52 0.08 -6.59 -0.57
CA MET A 52 0.01 -5.36 0.23
C MET A 52 0.21 -5.70 1.70
N ASP A 53 1.01 -4.88 2.38
CA ASP A 53 0.95 -4.86 3.83
C ASP A 53 -0.41 -4.32 4.30
N LYS A 54 -0.84 -4.71 5.49
CA LYS A 54 -2.07 -4.18 6.08
C LYS A 54 -1.84 -2.78 6.65
N THR A 55 -0.92 -2.66 7.61
CA THR A 55 -0.79 -1.47 8.45
C THR A 55 -0.14 -0.35 7.63
N GLY A 56 -0.70 0.85 7.67
CA GLY A 56 -0.18 2.03 6.95
C GLY A 56 -0.23 1.96 5.42
N THR A 57 -0.47 0.79 4.82
CA THR A 57 -0.72 0.61 3.38
C THR A 57 -2.21 0.58 3.07
N LEU A 58 -2.96 -0.40 3.57
CA LEU A 58 -4.42 -0.51 3.38
C LEU A 58 -5.21 0.22 4.47
N THR A 59 -4.62 0.32 5.65
CA THR A 59 -5.13 1.10 6.78
C THR A 59 -4.29 2.36 6.99
N LYS A 60 -4.77 3.27 7.82
CA LYS A 60 -4.10 4.55 8.08
C LYS A 60 -2.98 4.46 9.11
N GLY A 61 -2.84 3.34 9.82
CA GLY A 61 -1.96 3.25 10.99
C GLY A 61 -2.49 4.07 12.18
N VAL A 62 -3.76 4.46 12.13
CA VAL A 62 -4.43 5.27 13.15
C VAL A 62 -5.55 4.45 13.74
N PHE A 63 -5.37 4.09 15.02
CA PHE A 63 -6.35 3.33 15.76
C PHE A 63 -7.56 4.19 16.10
N LYS A 64 -8.76 3.66 15.85
CA LYS A 64 -10.03 4.26 16.25
C LYS A 64 -10.89 3.27 17.01
N VAL A 65 -11.60 3.80 18.00
CA VAL A 65 -12.66 3.07 18.70
C VAL A 65 -13.76 2.71 17.71
N GLN A 66 -14.06 1.42 17.59
CA GLN A 66 -15.11 0.90 16.73
C GLN A 66 -16.41 0.74 17.52
N GLN A 67 -16.32 0.14 18.70
CA GLN A 67 -17.46 -0.14 19.55
C GLN A 67 -17.10 0.02 21.03
N VAL A 68 -18.09 0.44 21.81
CA VAL A 68 -18.03 0.47 23.27
C VAL A 68 -19.17 -0.39 23.77
N VAL A 69 -18.83 -1.46 24.49
CA VAL A 69 -19.81 -2.41 25.01
C VAL A 69 -19.77 -2.39 26.53
N PRO A 70 -20.77 -1.78 27.18
CA PRO A 70 -20.88 -1.80 28.63
C PRO A 70 -21.17 -3.20 29.16
N GLY A 71 -20.59 -3.52 30.31
CA GLY A 71 -20.77 -4.77 31.03
C GLY A 71 -21.04 -4.52 32.52
N GLY A 72 -22.15 -3.84 32.84
CA GLY A 72 -22.54 -3.55 34.22
C GLY A 72 -22.48 -2.07 34.65
N VAL A 73 -22.05 -1.18 33.75
CA VAL A 73 -22.11 0.29 33.91
C VAL A 73 -22.71 0.94 32.67
N GLU A 74 -23.09 2.21 32.75
CA GLU A 74 -23.51 2.95 31.54
C GLU A 74 -22.33 3.19 30.59
N LYS A 75 -22.62 3.30 29.29
CA LYS A 75 -21.63 3.53 28.24
C LYS A 75 -20.79 4.79 28.50
N ASP A 76 -21.43 5.87 28.95
CA ASP A 76 -20.76 7.14 29.19
C ASP A 76 -19.89 7.09 30.47
N GLU A 77 -20.33 6.35 31.50
CA GLU A 77 -19.53 6.10 32.70
C GLU A 77 -18.29 5.25 32.37
N LEU A 78 -18.46 4.21 31.54
CA LEU A 78 -17.35 3.37 31.07
C LEU A 78 -16.30 4.20 30.32
N LEU A 79 -16.74 5.05 29.37
CA LEU A 79 -15.86 5.92 28.60
C LEU A 79 -15.15 6.95 29.46
N LYS A 80 -15.86 7.54 30.43
CA LYS A 80 -15.30 8.49 31.38
C LYS A 80 -14.17 7.85 32.19
N ILE A 81 -14.39 6.65 32.72
CA ILE A 81 -13.40 5.92 33.52
C ILE A 81 -12.23 5.46 32.65
N ALA A 82 -12.50 4.93 31.46
CA ALA A 82 -11.47 4.52 30.49
C ALA A 82 -10.56 5.68 30.10
N SER A 83 -11.14 6.83 29.77
CA SER A 83 -10.38 8.03 29.41
C SER A 83 -9.53 8.55 30.56
N ALA A 84 -10.05 8.54 31.79
CA ALA A 84 -9.33 9.03 32.96
C ALA A 84 -8.04 8.22 33.24
N ILE A 85 -8.09 6.90 33.06
CA ILE A 85 -6.92 6.04 33.25
C ILE A 85 -5.97 6.05 32.04
N GLU A 86 -6.50 6.00 30.82
CA GLU A 86 -5.72 5.95 29.57
C GLU A 86 -4.98 7.27 29.26
N GLN A 87 -5.40 8.41 29.82
CA GLN A 87 -4.68 9.69 29.73
C GLN A 87 -3.23 9.62 30.24
N HIS A 88 -2.91 8.65 31.10
CA HIS A 88 -1.57 8.47 31.66
C HIS A 88 -0.67 7.57 30.80
N SER A 89 -1.18 6.98 29.71
CA SER A 89 -0.41 6.14 28.81
C SER A 89 -0.04 6.88 27.53
N THR A 90 1.16 6.58 27.03
CA THR A 90 1.65 7.10 25.75
C THR A 90 1.29 6.19 24.58
N HIS A 91 0.67 5.04 24.85
CA HIS A 91 0.36 4.02 23.84
C HIS A 91 -0.67 4.53 22.81
N PRO A 92 -0.53 4.22 21.51
CA PRO A 92 -1.48 4.65 20.46
C PRO A 92 -2.94 4.25 20.74
N ILE A 93 -3.15 3.08 21.34
CA ILE A 93 -4.48 2.59 21.76
C ILE A 93 -5.09 3.50 22.84
N ALA A 94 -4.29 3.94 23.83
CA ALA A 94 -4.73 4.83 24.89
C ALA A 94 -5.17 6.20 24.33
N LYS A 95 -4.41 6.72 23.36
CA LYS A 95 -4.76 7.94 22.62
C LYS A 95 -6.09 7.80 21.88
N ALA A 96 -6.33 6.67 21.23
CA ALA A 96 -7.58 6.42 20.52
C ALA A 96 -8.81 6.46 21.45
N VAL A 97 -8.68 5.90 22.67
CA VAL A 97 -9.75 5.92 23.69
C VAL A 97 -9.99 7.34 24.20
N THR A 98 -8.92 8.07 24.53
CA THR A 98 -9.04 9.44 25.08
C THR A 98 -9.59 10.43 24.05
N GLU A 99 -9.18 10.33 22.78
CA GLU A 99 -9.74 11.12 21.67
C GLU A 99 -11.23 10.83 21.46
N TYR A 100 -11.62 9.55 21.46
CA TYR A 100 -13.03 9.17 21.31
C TYR A 100 -13.89 9.68 22.49
N ALA A 101 -13.35 9.64 23.70
CA ALA A 101 -14.03 10.08 24.92
C ALA A 101 -13.96 11.60 25.15
N ALA A 102 -13.22 12.37 24.34
CA ALA A 102 -13.00 13.81 24.55
C ALA A 102 -14.30 14.63 24.61
N SER A 103 -15.35 14.21 23.91
CA SER A 103 -16.67 14.84 23.92
C SER A 103 -17.49 14.55 25.19
N THR A 104 -17.17 13.48 25.91
CA THR A 104 -17.88 12.98 27.11
C THR A 104 -17.03 13.14 28.38
N SER A 105 -15.78 13.58 28.23
CA SER A 105 -14.82 13.70 29.31
C SER A 105 -15.16 14.87 30.22
N ASN A 106 -15.83 14.57 31.33
CA ASN A 106 -15.71 15.39 32.53
C ASN A 106 -14.27 15.28 33.08
N ASN A 107 -13.80 16.31 33.78
CA ASN A 107 -12.43 16.55 34.26
C ASN A 107 -11.93 15.54 35.32
N THR A 108 -12.28 14.26 35.16
CA THR A 108 -12.04 13.16 36.08
C THR A 108 -10.60 12.70 35.97
N LYS A 109 -9.90 12.70 37.10
CA LYS A 109 -8.48 12.35 37.20
C LYS A 109 -8.34 10.94 37.75
N ALA A 110 -7.36 10.22 37.22
CA ALA A 110 -6.88 8.99 37.82
C ALA A 110 -5.73 9.30 38.80
N GLU A 111 -5.70 8.57 39.91
CA GLU A 111 -4.67 8.66 40.94
C GLU A 111 -3.93 7.33 41.06
N GLY A 112 -2.62 7.39 41.31
CA GLY A 112 -1.80 6.20 41.53
C GLY A 112 -1.78 5.23 40.33
N VAL A 113 -1.74 5.76 39.10
CA VAL A 113 -1.70 4.94 37.90
C VAL A 113 -0.36 4.22 37.78
N GLU A 114 -0.42 2.90 37.69
CA GLU A 114 0.70 1.99 37.50
C GLU A 114 0.56 1.30 36.14
N GLU A 115 1.61 1.36 35.33
CA GLU A 115 1.68 0.64 34.06
C GLU A 115 2.25 -0.77 34.26
N ILE A 116 1.46 -1.77 33.88
CA ILE A 116 1.83 -3.17 33.92
C ILE A 116 2.20 -3.59 32.50
N ALA A 117 3.50 -3.62 32.22
CA ALA A 117 4.05 -3.92 30.90
C ALA A 117 3.42 -5.18 30.28
N GLY A 118 2.93 -5.05 29.04
CA GLY A 118 2.29 -6.12 28.29
C GLY A 118 0.89 -6.54 28.75
N HIS A 119 0.31 -5.86 29.75
CA HIS A 119 -1.02 -6.16 30.29
C HIS A 119 -1.96 -4.95 30.22
N GLY A 120 -1.51 -3.77 30.68
CA GLY A 120 -2.31 -2.55 30.69
C GLY A 120 -2.00 -1.65 31.88
N LEU A 121 -2.98 -0.86 32.31
CA LEU A 121 -2.90 0.11 33.39
C LEU A 121 -3.76 -0.32 34.58
N LYS A 122 -3.32 0.05 35.77
CA LYS A 122 -4.08 -0.06 37.02
C LYS A 122 -4.03 1.28 37.74
N GLY A 123 -5.13 1.74 38.31
CA GLY A 123 -5.15 2.98 39.08
C GLY A 123 -6.47 3.18 39.82
N LYS A 124 -6.64 4.35 40.42
CA LYS A 124 -7.90 4.73 41.08
C LYS A 124 -8.57 5.88 40.35
N VAL A 125 -9.87 5.75 40.08
CA VAL A 125 -10.69 6.81 39.49
C VAL A 125 -11.88 7.06 40.40
N GLU A 126 -12.02 8.29 40.91
CA GLU A 126 -13.09 8.66 41.87
C GLU A 126 -13.15 7.71 43.09
N GLY A 127 -11.99 7.25 43.55
CA GLY A 127 -11.85 6.32 44.68
C GLY A 127 -12.15 4.85 44.39
N LYS A 128 -12.57 4.50 43.15
CA LYS A 128 -12.77 3.12 42.70
C LYS A 128 -11.48 2.56 42.11
N ASP A 129 -11.17 1.29 42.38
CA ASP A 129 -10.03 0.61 41.74
C ASP A 129 -10.38 0.25 40.30
N VAL A 130 -9.55 0.69 39.35
CA VAL A 130 -9.79 0.54 37.90
C VAL A 130 -8.63 -0.17 37.24
N PHE A 131 -8.96 -1.12 36.37
CA PHE A 131 -8.02 -1.84 35.51
C PHE A 131 -8.45 -1.62 34.06
N ALA A 132 -7.51 -1.22 33.20
CA ALA A 132 -7.75 -1.05 31.76
C ALA A 132 -6.62 -1.72 30.98
N GLY A 133 -6.92 -2.65 30.08
CA GLY A 133 -5.88 -3.36 29.36
C GLY A 133 -6.39 -4.52 28.51
N ASN A 134 -5.54 -5.53 28.30
CA ASN A 134 -5.89 -6.75 27.58
C ASN A 134 -6.49 -7.83 28.52
N LEU A 135 -7.00 -8.93 27.94
CA LEU A 135 -7.55 -10.05 28.71
C LEU A 135 -6.55 -10.69 29.69
N LYS A 136 -5.24 -10.59 29.43
CA LYS A 136 -4.21 -11.12 30.34
C LYS A 136 -4.18 -10.33 31.65
N LEU A 137 -4.52 -9.04 31.62
CA LEU A 137 -4.63 -8.20 32.83
C LEU A 137 -5.73 -8.73 33.75
N LEU A 138 -6.91 -9.03 33.22
CA LEU A 138 -8.02 -9.58 34.02
C LEU A 138 -7.67 -10.95 34.60
N LYS A 139 -7.05 -11.84 33.81
CA LYS A 139 -6.56 -13.14 34.31
C LYS A 139 -5.54 -12.98 35.45
N LYS A 140 -4.66 -11.98 35.37
CA LYS A 140 -3.62 -11.73 36.39
C LYS A 140 -4.20 -11.32 37.74
N PHE A 141 -5.33 -10.63 37.73
CA PHE A 141 -6.03 -10.16 38.95
C PHE A 141 -7.24 -11.02 39.32
N ASP A 142 -7.40 -12.18 38.68
CA ASP A 142 -8.49 -13.14 38.92
C ASP A 142 -9.90 -12.51 38.78
N ILE A 143 -10.06 -11.66 37.77
CA ILE A 143 -11.33 -10.99 37.47
C ILE A 143 -12.07 -11.80 36.41
N ASP A 144 -13.29 -12.24 36.74
CA ASP A 144 -14.16 -12.95 35.81
C ASP A 144 -14.60 -12.04 34.65
N TYR A 145 -14.61 -12.59 33.44
CA TYR A 145 -15.07 -11.90 32.23
C TYR A 145 -15.75 -12.87 31.25
N PRO A 146 -16.62 -12.37 30.35
CA PRO A 146 -17.29 -13.20 29.34
C PRO A 146 -16.30 -13.90 28.41
N LYS A 147 -16.38 -15.23 28.28
CA LYS A 147 -15.43 -16.02 27.49
C LYS A 147 -15.51 -15.73 25.99
N GLU A 148 -16.62 -15.16 25.53
CA GLU A 148 -16.83 -14.73 24.15
C GLU A 148 -15.77 -13.70 23.72
N LEU A 149 -15.24 -12.91 24.66
CA LEU A 149 -14.19 -11.92 24.39
C LEU A 149 -12.88 -12.54 23.94
N GLU A 150 -12.62 -13.82 24.25
CA GLU A 150 -11.41 -14.51 23.75
C GLU A 150 -11.47 -14.76 22.25
N GLN A 151 -12.66 -14.73 21.65
CA GLN A 151 -12.90 -14.92 20.21
C GLN A 151 -12.99 -13.60 19.44
N GLU A 152 -12.97 -12.45 20.13
CA GLU A 152 -13.02 -11.15 19.47
C GLU A 152 -11.79 -10.96 18.58
N ALA A 153 -12.06 -10.59 17.33
CA ALA A 153 -11.02 -10.38 16.34
C ALA A 153 -10.27 -9.08 16.63
N ASP A 154 -11.01 -8.00 16.93
CA ASP A 154 -10.44 -6.66 17.12
C ASP A 154 -9.58 -6.58 18.39
N THR A 155 -8.70 -5.57 18.43
CA THR A 155 -7.96 -5.28 19.65
C THR A 155 -8.93 -4.75 20.70
N ILE A 156 -9.08 -5.48 21.80
CA ILE A 156 -9.97 -5.12 22.89
C ILE A 156 -9.21 -4.50 24.05
N VAL A 157 -9.74 -3.39 24.56
CA VAL A 157 -9.39 -2.82 25.86
C VAL A 157 -10.52 -3.14 26.81
N VAL A 158 -10.28 -4.09 27.71
CA VAL A 158 -11.21 -4.47 28.75
C VAL A 158 -11.03 -3.59 29.97
N ILE A 159 -12.14 -3.24 30.60
CA ILE A 159 -12.18 -2.38 31.78
C ILE A 159 -12.83 -3.15 32.92
N ALA A 160 -12.20 -3.09 34.09
CA ALA A 160 -12.78 -3.61 35.32
C ALA A 160 -12.74 -2.54 36.42
N ILE A 161 -13.79 -2.51 37.23
CA ILE A 161 -14.00 -1.57 38.34
C ILE A 161 -14.22 -2.40 39.61
N ASN A 162 -13.46 -2.14 40.67
CA ASN A 162 -13.54 -2.86 41.96
C ASN A 162 -13.52 -4.39 41.78
N ASN A 163 -12.58 -4.90 40.98
CA ASN A 163 -12.44 -6.33 40.64
C ASN A 163 -13.65 -6.96 39.93
N GLN A 164 -14.55 -6.16 39.36
CA GLN A 164 -15.65 -6.64 38.53
C GLN A 164 -15.48 -6.12 37.10
N TYR A 165 -15.69 -6.99 36.13
CA TYR A 165 -15.74 -6.60 34.72
C TYR A 165 -16.82 -5.54 34.52
N ALA A 166 -16.46 -4.44 33.83
CA ALA A 166 -17.33 -3.28 33.60
C ALA A 166 -17.66 -3.06 32.11
N GLY A 167 -16.94 -3.73 31.20
CA GLY A 167 -17.15 -3.61 29.76
C GLY A 167 -15.85 -3.66 28.97
N TYR A 168 -15.97 -3.46 27.66
CA TYR A 168 -14.82 -3.42 26.76
C TYR A 168 -15.01 -2.39 25.64
N ILE A 169 -13.88 -1.94 25.11
CA ILE A 169 -13.79 -1.03 23.97
C ILE A 169 -13.03 -1.78 22.87
N THR A 170 -13.62 -1.90 21.70
CA THR A 170 -12.94 -2.47 20.53
C THR A 170 -12.26 -1.36 19.75
N ILE A 171 -11.02 -1.62 19.36
CA ILE A 171 -10.16 -0.67 18.67
C ILE A 171 -9.61 -1.39 17.46
N ALA A 172 -9.74 -0.74 16.31
CA ALA A 172 -9.21 -1.23 15.05
C ALA A 172 -8.54 -0.09 14.30
N ASP A 173 -7.59 -0.45 13.45
CA ASP A 173 -6.98 0.49 12.54
C ASP A 173 -7.97 0.90 11.45
N GLU A 174 -8.05 2.20 11.16
CA GLU A 174 -8.99 2.74 10.19
C GLU A 174 -8.57 2.37 8.76
N ILE A 175 -9.46 1.72 8.02
CA ILE A 175 -9.25 1.41 6.60
C ILE A 175 -9.22 2.70 5.77
N LYS A 176 -8.32 2.80 4.79
CA LYS A 176 -8.31 3.94 3.86
C LYS A 176 -9.54 3.95 2.96
N ALA A 177 -10.13 5.12 2.75
CA ALA A 177 -11.37 5.28 2.01
C ALA A 177 -11.30 4.81 0.54
N ASP A 178 -10.10 4.82 -0.05
CA ASP A 178 -9.86 4.37 -1.42
C ASP A 178 -9.38 2.92 -1.52
N ALA A 179 -9.19 2.21 -0.39
CA ALA A 179 -8.70 0.83 -0.38
C ALA A 179 -9.67 -0.12 -1.09
N GLU A 180 -10.96 -0.11 -0.73
CA GLU A 180 -11.97 -0.97 -1.35
C GLU A 180 -12.07 -0.73 -2.87
N ARG A 181 -12.11 0.55 -3.28
CA ARG A 181 -12.13 0.92 -4.70
C ARG A 181 -10.86 0.45 -5.43
N ALA A 182 -9.71 0.52 -4.78
CA ALA A 182 -8.45 0.06 -5.36
C ALA A 182 -8.48 -1.45 -5.63
N ILE A 183 -8.93 -2.25 -4.66
CA ILE A 183 -9.07 -3.72 -4.80
C ILE A 183 -10.04 -4.06 -5.95
N GLN A 184 -11.21 -3.42 -5.99
CA GLN A 184 -12.18 -3.64 -7.06
C GLN A 184 -11.61 -3.31 -8.45
N GLU A 185 -10.83 -2.23 -8.58
CA GLU A 185 -10.18 -1.88 -9.85
C GLU A 185 -9.03 -2.85 -10.20
N MET A 186 -8.31 -3.40 -9.22
CA MET A 186 -7.31 -4.46 -9.44
C MET A 186 -7.98 -5.73 -9.98
N HIS A 187 -9.12 -6.12 -9.41
CA HIS A 187 -9.90 -7.26 -9.90
C HIS A 187 -10.40 -7.08 -11.33
N LYS A 188 -10.85 -5.88 -11.70
CA LYS A 188 -11.22 -5.55 -13.10
C LYS A 188 -10.05 -5.69 -14.07
N LEU A 189 -8.81 -5.58 -13.58
CA LEU A 189 -7.59 -5.78 -14.35
C LEU A 189 -7.10 -7.24 -14.32
N ASN A 190 -7.87 -8.17 -13.74
CA ASN A 190 -7.50 -9.57 -13.49
C ASN A 190 -6.22 -9.72 -12.66
N ILE A 191 -6.00 -8.81 -11.71
CA ILE A 191 -4.87 -8.86 -10.78
C ILE A 191 -5.35 -9.50 -9.48
N GLN A 192 -4.63 -10.52 -9.04
CA GLN A 192 -4.86 -11.15 -7.75
C GLN A 192 -4.33 -10.27 -6.62
N THR A 193 -5.13 -10.11 -5.57
CA THR A 193 -4.79 -9.29 -4.40
C THR A 193 -4.45 -10.18 -3.21
N VAL A 194 -3.35 -9.85 -2.53
CA VAL A 194 -2.90 -10.59 -1.34
C VAL A 194 -2.58 -9.61 -0.22
N MET A 195 -3.09 -9.85 0.99
CA MET A 195 -2.73 -9.10 2.19
C MET A 195 -1.78 -9.91 3.06
N LEU A 196 -0.69 -9.28 3.52
CA LEU A 196 0.20 -9.81 4.55
C LEU A 196 0.17 -8.90 5.77
N SER A 197 0.21 -9.47 6.98
CA SER A 197 0.32 -8.69 8.21
C SER A 197 0.92 -9.49 9.35
N GLY A 198 1.51 -8.79 10.33
CA GLY A 198 1.91 -9.37 11.61
C GLY A 198 0.77 -9.45 12.63
N ASP A 199 -0.39 -8.85 12.33
CA ASP A 199 -1.59 -8.94 13.16
C ASP A 199 -2.19 -10.35 13.13
N LYS A 200 -2.99 -10.68 14.15
CA LYS A 200 -3.72 -11.95 14.23
C LYS A 200 -4.51 -12.24 12.95
N GLN A 201 -4.50 -13.50 12.52
CA GLN A 201 -5.24 -13.95 11.33
C GLN A 201 -6.73 -13.53 11.37
N SER A 202 -7.38 -13.56 12.54
CA SER A 202 -8.78 -13.16 12.68
C SER A 202 -9.05 -11.69 12.31
N VAL A 203 -8.14 -10.77 12.67
CA VAL A 203 -8.21 -9.34 12.30
C VAL A 203 -8.03 -9.21 10.79
N VAL A 204 -7.01 -9.89 10.27
CA VAL A 204 -6.63 -9.86 8.85
C VAL A 204 -7.76 -10.37 7.97
N ASP A 205 -8.41 -11.47 8.35
CA ASP A 205 -9.56 -12.04 7.63
C ASP A 205 -10.77 -11.10 7.63
N LYS A 206 -11.02 -10.42 8.75
CA LYS A 206 -12.12 -9.44 8.86
C LYS A 206 -11.88 -8.26 7.92
N VAL A 207 -10.67 -7.69 7.92
CA VAL A 207 -10.31 -6.60 7.02
C VAL A 207 -10.37 -7.07 5.58
N ALA A 208 -9.76 -8.22 5.24
CA ALA A 208 -9.77 -8.76 3.89
C ALA A 208 -11.19 -8.97 3.35
N LYS A 209 -12.11 -9.49 4.17
CA LYS A 209 -13.53 -9.62 3.79
C LYS A 209 -14.21 -8.27 3.57
N SER A 210 -13.89 -7.25 4.38
CA SER A 210 -14.51 -5.93 4.27
C SER A 210 -14.16 -5.19 2.98
N ILE A 211 -12.94 -5.38 2.45
CA ILE A 211 -12.47 -4.73 1.22
C ILE A 211 -12.38 -5.66 0.00
N GLY A 212 -12.68 -6.96 0.18
CA GLY A 212 -12.76 -7.94 -0.90
C GLY A 212 -11.41 -8.50 -1.38
N ILE A 213 -10.45 -8.74 -0.50
CA ILE A 213 -9.14 -9.31 -0.88
C ILE A 213 -9.22 -10.83 -1.10
N ASP A 214 -8.46 -11.35 -2.07
CA ASP A 214 -8.52 -12.77 -2.49
C ASP A 214 -7.82 -13.72 -1.50
N LYS A 215 -6.66 -13.33 -0.98
CA LYS A 215 -5.89 -14.13 0.00
C LYS A 215 -5.34 -13.22 1.09
N ALA A 216 -5.46 -13.63 2.35
CA ALA A 216 -4.97 -12.84 3.47
C ALA A 216 -4.23 -13.74 4.47
N PHE A 217 -3.07 -13.29 4.93
CA PHE A 217 -2.21 -14.04 5.85
C PHE A 217 -1.79 -13.13 7.01
N GLY A 218 -2.18 -13.52 8.22
CA GLY A 218 -1.80 -12.90 9.48
C GLY A 218 -0.78 -13.73 10.25
N ASP A 219 -0.44 -13.25 11.45
CA ASP A 219 0.53 -13.83 12.38
C ASP A 219 1.93 -14.01 11.75
N LEU A 220 2.29 -13.15 10.79
CA LEU A 220 3.57 -13.21 10.08
C LEU A 220 4.65 -12.34 10.73
N LEU A 221 5.79 -12.96 11.02
CA LEU A 221 7.05 -12.25 11.24
C LEU A 221 7.63 -11.75 9.91
N PRO A 222 8.59 -10.80 9.91
CA PRO A 222 9.22 -10.30 8.69
C PRO A 222 9.74 -11.42 7.77
N GLU A 223 10.35 -12.46 8.34
CA GLU A 223 10.82 -13.64 7.59
C GLU A 223 9.66 -14.42 6.96
N GLY A 224 8.54 -14.55 7.68
CA GLY A 224 7.33 -15.18 7.19
C GLY A 224 6.70 -14.45 6.00
N LYS A 225 6.80 -13.11 5.96
CA LYS A 225 6.37 -12.33 4.78
C LYS A 225 7.24 -12.63 3.57
N VAL A 226 8.56 -12.71 3.76
CA VAL A 226 9.52 -13.05 2.69
C VAL A 226 9.24 -14.46 2.15
N GLU A 227 9.03 -15.45 3.01
CA GLU A 227 8.69 -16.81 2.60
C GLU A 227 7.40 -16.88 1.77
N LYS A 228 6.36 -16.12 2.16
CA LYS A 228 5.10 -16.07 1.41
C LYS A 228 5.25 -15.44 0.04
N VAL A 229 6.01 -14.35 -0.07
CA VAL A 229 6.30 -13.74 -1.37
C VAL A 229 7.14 -14.66 -2.24
N GLN A 230 8.12 -15.36 -1.67
CA GLN A 230 8.90 -16.36 -2.40
C GLN A 230 8.04 -17.52 -2.90
N GLN A 231 7.09 -18.00 -2.09
CA GLN A 231 6.15 -19.04 -2.48
C GLN A 231 5.33 -18.60 -3.71
N LEU A 232 4.75 -17.40 -3.68
CA LEU A 232 3.99 -16.86 -4.81
C LEU A 232 4.87 -16.69 -6.08
N LYS A 233 6.14 -16.30 -5.90
CA LYS A 233 7.08 -16.16 -7.01
C LYS A 233 7.42 -17.52 -7.64
N ASN A 234 7.56 -18.56 -6.81
CA ASN A 234 7.78 -19.94 -7.25
C ASN A 234 6.57 -20.52 -8.01
N GLU A 235 5.36 -20.02 -7.74
CA GLU A 235 4.15 -20.32 -8.53
C GLU A 235 4.13 -19.61 -9.90
N GLY A 236 5.18 -18.86 -10.26
CA GLY A 236 5.31 -18.15 -11.53
C GLY A 236 4.55 -16.81 -11.57
N LYS A 237 4.12 -16.29 -10.42
CA LYS A 237 3.44 -14.99 -10.31
C LYS A 237 4.45 -13.85 -10.49
N ARG A 238 3.97 -12.75 -11.06
CA ARG A 238 4.70 -11.48 -11.16
C ARG A 238 4.13 -10.53 -10.12
N ILE A 239 4.97 -10.16 -9.17
CA ILE A 239 4.52 -9.61 -7.89
C ILE A 239 4.93 -8.15 -7.78
N ALA A 240 3.95 -7.28 -7.53
CA ALA A 240 4.20 -5.97 -6.96
C ALA A 240 3.92 -6.04 -5.46
N PHE A 241 4.86 -5.58 -4.64
CA PHE A 241 4.69 -5.51 -3.19
C PHE A 241 4.54 -4.05 -2.77
N ALA A 242 3.50 -3.71 -2.00
CA ALA A 242 3.28 -2.39 -1.44
C ALA A 242 3.37 -2.40 0.09
N GLY A 243 4.23 -1.56 0.66
CA GLY A 243 4.45 -1.43 2.10
C GLY A 243 4.93 -0.04 2.50
N ASP A 244 4.91 0.25 3.80
CA ASP A 244 5.34 1.52 4.42
C ASP A 244 6.49 1.33 5.43
N GLY A 245 6.67 0.13 6.00
CA GLY A 245 7.56 -0.09 7.14
C GLY A 245 8.99 -0.54 6.81
N VAL A 246 9.92 -0.26 7.74
CA VAL A 246 11.30 -0.81 7.74
C VAL A 246 11.30 -2.34 7.68
N ASN A 247 10.30 -2.96 8.33
CA ASN A 247 10.12 -4.41 8.38
C ASN A 247 9.80 -5.03 7.02
N ASP A 248 9.35 -4.23 6.06
CA ASP A 248 8.95 -4.69 4.74
C ASP A 248 10.04 -4.50 3.68
N ALA A 249 11.13 -3.79 3.99
CA ALA A 249 12.23 -3.56 3.06
C ALA A 249 12.80 -4.85 2.43
N PRO A 250 12.98 -5.98 3.17
CA PRO A 250 13.41 -7.24 2.58
C PRO A 250 12.40 -7.82 1.57
N VAL A 251 11.10 -7.60 1.82
CA VAL A 251 10.02 -8.10 0.98
C VAL A 251 9.86 -7.25 -0.29
N VAL A 252 9.96 -5.93 -0.14
CA VAL A 252 9.99 -4.93 -1.23
C VAL A 252 11.11 -5.27 -2.20
N ALA A 253 12.31 -5.57 -1.70
CA ALA A 253 13.47 -5.93 -2.54
C ALA A 253 13.33 -7.29 -3.25
N LEU A 254 12.50 -8.21 -2.73
CA LEU A 254 12.28 -9.53 -3.33
C LEU A 254 11.26 -9.51 -4.47
N ALA A 255 10.32 -8.57 -4.44
CA ALA A 255 9.25 -8.41 -5.42
C ALA A 255 9.80 -8.09 -6.82
N ASP A 256 9.00 -8.31 -7.87
CA ASP A 256 9.37 -7.83 -9.21
C ASP A 256 9.30 -6.29 -9.27
N ALA A 257 8.34 -5.70 -8.53
CA ALA A 257 8.25 -4.26 -8.33
C ALA A 257 7.95 -3.93 -6.86
N GLY A 258 8.88 -3.24 -6.20
CA GLY A 258 8.71 -2.71 -4.86
C GLY A 258 8.02 -1.34 -4.86
N ILE A 259 6.94 -1.19 -4.10
CA ILE A 259 6.16 0.05 -3.96
C ILE A 259 6.23 0.52 -2.50
N ALA A 260 6.79 1.71 -2.28
CA ALA A 260 6.74 2.39 -0.99
C ALA A 260 5.55 3.35 -0.92
N MET A 261 4.82 3.32 0.20
CA MET A 261 3.79 4.30 0.54
C MET A 261 4.46 5.47 1.29
N GLY A 262 4.46 6.67 0.72
CA GLY A 262 5.39 7.77 1.00
C GLY A 262 4.91 8.91 1.92
N GLY A 263 3.77 8.83 2.59
CA GLY A 263 3.39 9.78 3.66
C GLY A 263 3.68 9.27 5.08
N LEU A 264 3.80 7.95 5.24
CA LEU A 264 4.23 7.26 6.47
C LEU A 264 5.43 6.33 6.26
N GLY A 265 5.90 6.20 5.02
CA GLY A 265 7.01 5.32 4.64
C GLY A 265 8.30 5.64 5.39
N SER A 266 8.91 4.63 6.00
CA SER A 266 10.24 4.80 6.57
C SER A 266 11.26 5.13 5.48
N ASP A 267 12.27 5.96 5.80
CA ASP A 267 13.33 6.31 4.86
C ASP A 267 13.98 5.08 4.22
N ALA A 268 14.09 3.97 4.98
CA ALA A 268 14.61 2.70 4.51
C ALA A 268 13.74 2.02 3.43
N THR A 269 12.41 2.11 3.56
CA THR A 269 11.46 1.56 2.57
C THR A 269 11.45 2.41 1.30
N ILE A 270 11.52 3.73 1.45
CA ILE A 270 11.62 4.66 0.33
C ILE A 270 12.94 4.44 -0.43
N GLU A 271 14.05 4.17 0.26
CA GLU A 271 15.35 3.90 -0.37
C GLU A 271 15.36 2.59 -1.15
N THR A 272 14.75 1.53 -0.60
CA THR A 272 14.70 0.20 -1.22
C THR A 272 13.65 0.01 -2.31
N ALA A 273 12.57 0.80 -2.30
CA ALA A 273 11.50 0.66 -3.27
C ALA A 273 11.86 1.20 -4.67
N ASP A 274 11.31 0.57 -5.69
CA ASP A 274 11.46 0.96 -7.10
C ASP A 274 10.49 2.09 -7.48
N ILE A 275 9.32 2.10 -6.83
CA ILE A 275 8.21 3.02 -7.06
C ILE A 275 7.78 3.61 -5.71
N VAL A 276 7.50 4.90 -5.66
CA VAL A 276 7.06 5.59 -4.44
C VAL A 276 5.73 6.30 -4.70
N ILE A 277 4.73 6.06 -3.87
CA ILE A 277 3.42 6.71 -3.91
C ILE A 277 3.37 7.79 -2.83
N GLN A 278 3.35 9.06 -3.23
CA GLN A 278 3.51 10.18 -2.28
C GLN A 278 2.33 10.40 -1.33
N ASN A 279 1.11 10.05 -1.75
CA ASN A 279 -0.12 10.37 -0.99
C ASN A 279 -0.71 9.18 -0.23
N ASP A 280 0.04 8.08 -0.07
CA ASP A 280 -0.40 6.86 0.63
C ASP A 280 -1.73 6.26 0.14
N GLN A 281 -2.15 6.53 -1.09
CA GLN A 281 -3.42 6.07 -1.64
C GLN A 281 -3.26 4.73 -2.38
N PRO A 282 -3.83 3.60 -1.92
CA PRO A 282 -3.82 2.33 -2.64
C PRO A 282 -4.34 2.44 -4.09
N ALA A 283 -5.28 3.36 -4.36
CA ALA A 283 -5.77 3.58 -5.72
C ALA A 283 -4.68 3.99 -6.72
N LYS A 284 -3.57 4.56 -6.23
CA LYS A 284 -2.42 4.94 -7.07
C LYS A 284 -1.63 3.75 -7.58
N ILE A 285 -1.69 2.59 -6.91
CA ILE A 285 -1.10 1.33 -7.42
C ILE A 285 -1.76 0.95 -8.74
N VAL A 286 -3.09 1.02 -8.80
CA VAL A 286 -3.85 0.77 -10.03
C VAL A 286 -3.47 1.78 -11.12
N LEU A 287 -3.34 3.06 -10.74
CA LEU A 287 -2.94 4.11 -11.67
C LEU A 287 -1.53 3.88 -12.22
N ALA A 288 -0.58 3.42 -11.40
CA ALA A 288 0.77 3.07 -11.83
C ALA A 288 0.75 1.97 -12.91
N ILE A 289 -0.08 0.94 -12.75
CA ILE A 289 -0.27 -0.13 -13.74
C ILE A 289 -0.89 0.41 -15.03
N LYS A 290 -1.90 1.28 -14.93
CA LYS A 290 -2.54 1.94 -16.09
C LYS A 290 -1.52 2.79 -16.87
N ILE A 291 -0.72 3.59 -16.17
CA ILE A 291 0.33 4.42 -16.77
C ILE A 291 1.38 3.56 -17.46
N GLY A 292 1.85 2.49 -16.81
CA GLY A 292 2.77 1.53 -17.44
C GLY A 292 2.23 0.98 -18.76
N LYS A 293 0.95 0.56 -18.79
CA LYS A 293 0.30 0.05 -20.01
C LYS A 293 0.20 1.10 -21.11
N ILE A 294 -0.13 2.34 -20.75
CA ILE A 294 -0.19 3.48 -21.68
C ILE A 294 1.18 3.76 -22.29
N THR A 295 2.22 3.86 -21.46
CA THR A 295 3.60 4.09 -21.90
C THR A 295 4.06 2.98 -22.82
N ARG A 296 3.86 1.71 -22.43
CA ARG A 296 4.22 0.56 -23.24
C ARG A 296 3.55 0.57 -24.61
N ASN A 297 2.25 0.89 -24.68
CA ASN A 297 1.54 0.98 -25.94
C ASN A 297 2.12 2.05 -26.87
N ILE A 298 2.48 3.22 -26.35
CA ILE A 298 3.07 4.30 -27.16
C ILE A 298 4.49 3.97 -27.60
N VAL A 299 5.28 3.34 -26.74
CA VAL A 299 6.62 2.84 -27.10
C VAL A 299 6.50 1.83 -28.25
N TRP A 300 5.58 0.86 -28.16
CA TRP A 300 5.35 -0.10 -29.25
C TRP A 300 4.85 0.54 -30.54
N GLN A 301 4.00 1.55 -30.48
CA GLN A 301 3.60 2.33 -31.67
C GLN A 301 4.81 2.98 -32.34
N ASN A 302 5.72 3.58 -31.55
CA ASN A 302 6.93 4.20 -32.08
C ASN A 302 7.88 3.17 -32.69
N ILE A 303 8.04 2.01 -32.04
CA ILE A 303 8.85 0.90 -32.57
C ILE A 303 8.28 0.41 -33.90
N ILE A 304 6.98 0.15 -33.97
CA ILE A 304 6.32 -0.34 -35.19
C ILE A 304 6.43 0.70 -36.30
N LEU A 305 6.14 1.98 -36.01
CA LEU A 305 6.26 3.07 -36.99
C LEU A 305 7.69 3.16 -37.55
N ALA A 306 8.69 3.15 -36.68
CA ALA A 306 10.09 3.25 -37.08
C ALA A 306 10.54 2.04 -37.90
N MET A 307 10.17 0.83 -37.49
CA MET A 307 10.52 -0.40 -38.19
C MET A 307 9.84 -0.52 -39.55
N VAL A 308 8.56 -0.16 -39.66
CA VAL A 308 7.81 -0.22 -40.93
C VAL A 308 8.42 0.73 -41.95
N VAL A 309 8.68 1.98 -41.58
CA VAL A 309 9.31 2.94 -42.50
C VAL A 309 10.72 2.50 -42.85
N LYS A 310 11.50 2.02 -41.86
CA LYS A 310 12.87 1.54 -42.09
C LYS A 310 12.92 0.39 -43.09
N VAL A 311 12.09 -0.65 -42.91
CA VAL A 311 12.02 -1.79 -43.82
C VAL A 311 11.58 -1.35 -45.21
N THR A 312 10.60 -0.44 -45.31
CA THR A 312 10.12 0.08 -46.60
C THR A 312 11.24 0.79 -47.36
N VAL A 313 11.98 1.69 -46.70
CA VAL A 313 13.11 2.42 -47.30
C VAL A 313 14.25 1.47 -47.68
N LEU A 314 14.53 0.44 -46.88
CA LEU A 314 15.56 -0.57 -47.20
C LEU A 314 15.18 -1.40 -48.44
N ILE A 315 13.91 -1.79 -48.58
CA ILE A 315 13.43 -2.51 -49.78
C ILE A 315 13.53 -1.61 -51.02
N LEU A 316 13.11 -0.35 -50.93
CA LEU A 316 13.23 0.61 -52.03
C LEU A 316 14.69 0.91 -52.39
N GLY A 317 15.58 0.97 -51.39
CA GLY A 317 17.02 1.14 -51.58
C GLY A 317 17.67 -0.08 -52.22
N ALA A 318 17.25 -1.29 -51.85
CA ALA A 318 17.70 -2.53 -52.51
C ALA A 318 17.21 -2.62 -53.96
N GLY A 319 16.03 -2.09 -54.25
CA GLY A 319 15.48 -1.95 -55.61
C GLY A 319 16.10 -0.82 -56.44
N GLY A 320 17.03 -0.03 -55.88
CA GLY A 320 17.72 1.06 -56.57
C GLY A 320 16.90 2.33 -56.77
N ILE A 321 15.72 2.42 -56.15
CA ILE A 321 14.79 3.55 -56.30
C ILE A 321 15.08 4.64 -55.25
N ALA A 322 15.42 4.25 -54.02
CA ALA A 322 15.67 5.19 -52.93
C ALA A 322 17.12 5.64 -52.86
N THR A 323 17.30 6.96 -52.81
CA THR A 323 18.58 7.65 -52.61
C THR A 323 18.88 7.86 -51.12
N LEU A 324 20.13 8.19 -50.80
CA LEU A 324 20.55 8.51 -49.43
C LEU A 324 19.73 9.69 -48.84
N TRP A 325 19.39 10.67 -49.67
CA TRP A 325 18.64 11.86 -49.28
C TRP A 325 17.23 11.51 -48.80
N GLU A 326 16.51 10.68 -49.56
CA GLU A 326 15.15 10.25 -49.22
C GLU A 326 15.11 9.41 -47.94
N ALA A 327 16.12 8.54 -47.76
CA ALA A 327 16.24 7.74 -46.56
C ALA A 327 16.46 8.58 -45.29
N VAL A 328 17.29 9.63 -45.39
CA VAL A 328 17.53 10.55 -44.27
C VAL A 328 16.26 11.34 -43.94
N ILE A 329 15.54 11.85 -44.95
CA ILE A 329 14.28 12.57 -44.73
C ILE A 329 13.24 11.66 -44.07
N ALA A 330 13.12 10.41 -44.53
CA ALA A 330 12.21 9.44 -43.94
C ALA A 330 12.53 9.19 -42.46
N ASP A 331 13.80 8.96 -42.11
CA ASP A 331 14.23 8.73 -40.73
C ASP A 331 13.99 9.93 -39.81
N VAL A 332 14.32 11.14 -40.28
CA VAL A 332 14.11 12.37 -39.51
C VAL A 332 12.62 12.66 -39.36
N GLY A 333 11.83 12.45 -40.41
CA GLY A 333 10.37 12.59 -40.36
C GLY A 333 9.74 11.64 -39.34
N VAL A 334 10.14 10.36 -39.36
CA VAL A 334 9.72 9.37 -38.35
C VAL A 334 10.18 9.76 -36.96
N ALA A 335 11.39 10.27 -36.79
CA ALA A 335 11.88 10.73 -35.50
C ALA A 335 10.99 11.84 -34.92
N ILE A 336 10.61 12.84 -35.73
CA ILE A 336 9.69 13.91 -35.32
C ILE A 336 8.33 13.33 -34.93
N LEU A 337 7.76 12.43 -35.74
CA LEU A 337 6.47 11.79 -35.43
C LEU A 337 6.53 10.99 -34.12
N ALA A 338 7.60 10.23 -33.91
CA ALA A 338 7.79 9.42 -32.71
C ALA A 338 7.99 10.30 -31.47
N ILE A 339 8.67 11.45 -31.61
CA ILE A 339 8.80 12.46 -30.55
C ILE A 339 7.44 13.05 -30.18
N LEU A 340 6.65 13.47 -31.18
CA LEU A 340 5.31 14.01 -30.95
C LEU A 340 4.39 12.99 -30.26
N ASN A 341 4.48 11.72 -30.66
CA ASN A 341 3.72 10.64 -30.05
C ASN A 341 4.17 10.36 -28.60
N ALA A 342 5.47 10.42 -28.31
CA ALA A 342 5.99 10.29 -26.94
C ALA A 342 5.53 11.43 -26.03
N VAL A 343 5.57 12.68 -26.51
CA VAL A 343 5.11 13.86 -25.75
C VAL A 343 3.61 13.80 -25.43
N ARG A 344 2.81 13.10 -26.26
CA ARG A 344 1.38 12.87 -26.00
C ARG A 344 1.13 12.25 -24.62
N ILE A 345 2.05 11.42 -24.11
CA ILE A 345 1.96 10.80 -22.78
C ILE A 345 1.75 11.85 -21.69
N GLN A 346 2.50 12.95 -21.75
CA GLN A 346 2.48 13.99 -20.72
C GLN A 346 1.18 14.82 -20.70
N LYS A 347 0.39 14.76 -21.79
CA LYS A 347 -0.89 15.50 -21.94
C LYS A 347 -2.11 14.64 -21.63
N MET A 348 -1.95 13.34 -21.40
CA MET A 348 -3.07 12.46 -21.05
C MET A 348 -3.52 12.70 -19.61
N HIS A 349 -4.84 12.67 -19.42
CA HIS A 349 -5.48 12.66 -18.11
C HIS A 349 -5.94 11.22 -17.85
N VAL A 350 -5.52 10.65 -16.73
CA VAL A 350 -5.69 9.21 -16.39
C VAL A 350 -6.39 9.07 -15.07
#